data_AF-A0A496UYJ2-F1
#
_entry.id   AF-A0A496UYJ2-F1
#
_cell.length_a   1.000
_cell.length_b   1.000
_cell.length_c   1.000
_cell.angle_alpha   90.00
_cell.angle_beta   90.00
_cell.angle_gamma   90.00
#
_symmetry.space_group_name_H-M   'P 1'
#
loop_
_entity.id
_entity.type
_entity.pdbx_description
1 polymer ?
#
loop_
_entity_poly.entity_id
_entity_poly.type
_entity_poly.pdbx_seq_one_letter_code
_entity_poly.pdbx_strand_id
1 'polypeptide(L)'
;MNTKPFRCPKTVLVIALLLSHINWAWADEPLFFPTTEAEIINALKVDKMRGLERIDPDNPPRVGALILFEFDSADILPDSYPLLHRYGRVLQGPLTDATLVIAGHTDSTAPNSITFDYPINAPFP
;
A
#
# COMPACT_ATOMS: atom_id res chain seq x y z
N MET A 1 -49.06 36.31 -3.46
CA MET A 1 -47.91 35.38 -3.36
C MET A 1 -47.29 35.24 -4.75
N ASN A 2 -46.05 35.68 -4.91
CA ASN A 2 -45.38 35.77 -6.22
C ASN A 2 -44.12 34.88 -6.20
N THR A 3 -44.19 33.70 -6.81
CA THR A 3 -43.05 32.77 -6.96
C THR A 3 -42.46 32.94 -8.35
N LYS A 4 -41.27 33.55 -8.45
CA LYS A 4 -40.55 33.62 -9.73
C LYS A 4 -39.86 32.28 -10.01
N PRO A 5 -39.96 31.74 -11.23
CA PRO A 5 -39.25 30.51 -11.61
C PRO A 5 -37.76 30.81 -11.84
N PHE A 6 -36.89 29.96 -11.29
CA PHE A 6 -35.45 29.99 -11.52
C PHE A 6 -35.16 29.67 -13.00
N ARG A 7 -34.69 30.68 -13.74
CA ARG A 7 -34.15 30.51 -15.10
C ARG A 7 -32.68 30.09 -14.96
N CYS A 8 -32.40 28.81 -15.18
CA CYS A 8 -31.02 28.31 -15.29
C CYS A 8 -30.44 28.76 -16.64
N PRO A 9 -29.43 29.64 -16.67
CA PRO A 9 -28.82 30.08 -17.92
C PRO A 9 -27.93 28.96 -18.47
N LYS A 10 -28.10 28.65 -19.76
CA LYS A 10 -27.38 27.59 -20.50
C LYS A 10 -25.85 27.65 -20.34
N THR A 11 -25.30 28.80 -19.98
CA THR A 11 -23.89 29.03 -19.69
C THR A 11 -23.39 28.28 -18.44
N VAL A 12 -24.23 28.07 -17.42
CA VAL A 12 -23.84 27.34 -16.20
C VAL A 12 -23.65 25.85 -16.47
N LEU A 13 -24.42 25.29 -17.40
CA LEU A 13 -24.37 23.87 -17.75
C LEU A 13 -23.08 23.51 -18.50
N VAL A 14 -22.53 24.43 -19.30
CA VAL A 14 -21.27 24.23 -20.03
C VAL A 14 -20.06 24.25 -19.10
N ILE A 15 -20.07 25.11 -18.06
CA ILE A 15 -18.96 25.22 -17.09
C ILE A 15 -18.87 23.94 -16.24
N ALA A 16 -20.00 23.37 -15.82
CA ALA A 16 -20.01 22.10 -15.07
C ALA A 16 -19.47 20.91 -15.88
N LEU A 17 -19.72 20.89 -17.20
CA LEU A 17 -19.26 19.85 -18.11
C LEU A 17 -17.75 19.96 -18.43
N LEU A 18 -17.19 21.17 -18.36
CA LEU A 18 -15.74 21.40 -18.48
C LEU A 18 -14.99 21.06 -17.17
N LEU A 19 -15.59 21.33 -16.00
CA LEU A 19 -14.99 21.00 -14.70
C LEU A 19 -14.97 19.49 -14.40
N SER A 20 -15.86 18.69 -15.00
CA SER A 20 -15.88 17.24 -14.79
C SER A 20 -14.72 16.48 -15.45
N HIS A 21 -13.94 17.13 -16.33
CA HIS A 21 -12.79 16.52 -17.01
C HIS A 21 -11.47 16.67 -16.23
N ILE A 22 -11.47 17.39 -15.10
CA ILE A 22 -10.27 17.64 -14.27
C ILE A 22 -10.22 16.68 -13.07
N ASN A 23 -11.04 15.63 -13.05
CA ASN A 23 -10.87 14.54 -12.11
C ASN A 23 -9.71 13.64 -12.57
N TRP A 24 -8.49 14.16 -12.51
CA TRP A 24 -7.34 13.29 -12.28
C TRP A 24 -7.48 12.77 -10.86
N ALA A 25 -8.09 11.59 -10.77
CA ALA A 25 -8.06 10.79 -9.57
C ALA A 25 -6.59 10.63 -9.16
N TRP A 26 -6.27 11.04 -7.94
CA TRP A 26 -5.03 10.70 -7.26
C TRP A 26 -5.09 9.20 -7.02
N ALA A 27 -4.67 8.42 -8.01
CA ALA A 27 -4.52 6.98 -7.84
C ALA A 27 -3.22 6.78 -7.08
N ASP A 28 -3.30 6.26 -5.85
CA ASP A 28 -2.15 5.64 -5.20
C ASP A 28 -1.56 4.63 -6.20
N GLU A 29 -0.28 4.77 -6.52
CA GLU A 29 0.37 3.83 -7.43
C GLU A 29 0.23 2.41 -6.86
N PRO A 30 -0.17 1.43 -7.69
CA PRO A 30 -0.36 0.07 -7.21
C PRO A 30 0.94 -0.46 -6.63
N LEU A 31 0.86 -1.01 -5.41
CA LEU A 31 2.01 -1.56 -4.72
C LEU A 31 2.65 -2.67 -5.56
N PHE A 32 3.95 -2.55 -5.82
CA PHE A 32 4.70 -3.55 -6.59
C PHE A 32 5.15 -4.69 -5.68
N PHE A 33 4.98 -5.94 -6.13
CA PHE A 33 5.32 -7.16 -5.37
C PHE A 33 6.46 -7.94 -6.05
N PRO A 34 7.72 -7.51 -5.86
CA PRO A 34 8.87 -8.18 -6.45
C PRO A 34 9.08 -9.56 -5.82
N THR A 35 9.58 -10.50 -6.60
CA THR A 35 9.90 -11.84 -6.10
C THR A 35 11.40 -12.07 -6.03
N THR A 36 12.21 -11.33 -6.78
CA THR A 36 13.67 -11.53 -6.83
C THR A 36 14.44 -10.45 -6.06
N GLU A 37 15.66 -10.77 -5.61
CA GLU A 37 16.52 -9.80 -4.90
C GLU A 37 16.83 -8.57 -5.75
N ALA A 38 17.11 -8.76 -7.04
CA ALA A 38 17.44 -7.66 -7.95
C ALA A 38 16.27 -6.69 -8.14
N GLU A 39 15.04 -7.20 -8.25
CA GLU A 39 13.84 -6.37 -8.35
C GLU A 39 13.59 -5.59 -7.05
N ILE A 40 13.74 -6.24 -5.88
CA ILE A 40 13.58 -5.57 -4.58
C ILE A 40 14.56 -4.40 -4.47
N ILE A 41 15.84 -4.65 -4.78
CA ILE A 41 16.89 -3.64 -4.70
C ILE A 41 16.64 -2.50 -5.68
N ASN A 42 16.27 -2.82 -6.92
CA ASN A 42 16.07 -1.80 -7.96
C ASN A 42 14.83 -0.92 -7.66
N ALA A 43 13.75 -1.52 -7.15
CA ALA A 43 12.53 -0.79 -6.82
C ALA A 43 12.70 0.13 -5.60
N LEU A 44 13.61 -0.19 -4.68
CA LEU A 44 13.85 0.59 -3.47
C LEU A 44 15.05 1.54 -3.57
N LYS A 45 15.94 1.34 -4.55
CA LYS A 45 17.02 2.31 -4.81
C LYS A 45 16.47 3.48 -5.61
N VAL A 46 16.41 4.64 -4.96
CA VAL A 46 16.17 5.92 -5.64
C VAL A 46 17.26 6.10 -6.69
N ASP A 47 16.86 6.22 -7.96
CA ASP A 47 17.79 6.46 -9.06
C ASP A 47 18.40 7.85 -8.88
N LYS A 48 19.68 7.89 -8.47
CA LYS A 48 20.44 9.11 -8.29
C LYS A 48 20.87 9.63 -9.66
N MET A 49 19.93 10.11 -10.46
CA MET A 49 20.28 10.87 -11.66
C MET A 49 20.98 12.16 -11.21
N ARG A 50 22.28 12.26 -11.55
CA ARG A 50 23.13 13.42 -11.25
C ARG A 50 22.43 14.71 -11.71
N GLY A 51 21.87 15.46 -10.77
CA GLY A 51 21.32 16.81 -10.98
C GLY A 51 19.82 16.98 -10.77
N LEU A 52 19.04 15.89 -10.63
CA LEU A 52 17.62 15.96 -10.30
C LEU A 52 17.27 14.83 -9.31
N GLU A 53 17.54 15.07 -8.03
CA GLU A 53 17.09 14.18 -6.96
C GLU A 53 15.57 14.32 -6.82
N ARG A 54 14.84 13.44 -7.50
CA ARG A 54 13.37 13.39 -7.42
C ARG A 54 12.98 12.44 -6.29
N ILE A 55 13.34 12.82 -5.07
CA ILE A 55 12.72 12.23 -3.89
C ILE A 55 11.43 13.03 -3.70
N ASP A 56 10.29 12.41 -3.99
CA ASP A 56 9.03 12.93 -3.50
C ASP A 56 8.95 12.57 -2.00
N PRO A 57 9.13 13.53 -1.08
CA PRO A 57 9.10 13.24 0.35
C PRO A 57 7.73 12.70 0.78
N ASP A 58 6.67 13.00 0.03
CA ASP A 58 5.30 12.58 0.34
C ASP A 58 5.00 11.18 -0.21
N ASN A 59 5.82 10.65 -1.13
CA ASN A 59 5.65 9.30 -1.69
C ASN A 59 7.00 8.59 -1.91
N PRO A 60 7.62 8.06 -0.84
CA PRO A 60 8.86 7.30 -0.96
C PRO A 60 8.63 5.97 -1.72
N PRO A 61 9.68 5.41 -2.36
CA PRO A 61 9.59 4.11 -3.02
C PRO A 61 9.17 3.01 -2.03
N ARG A 62 8.19 2.21 -2.42
CA ARG A 62 7.61 1.14 -1.59
C ARG A 62 7.40 -0.12 -2.42
N VAL A 63 7.62 -1.27 -1.80
CA VAL A 63 7.32 -2.58 -2.36
C VAL A 63 6.60 -3.44 -1.33
N GLY A 64 5.79 -4.39 -1.80
CA GLY A 64 5.07 -5.35 -0.97
C GLY A 64 5.67 -6.74 -1.03
N ALA A 65 5.40 -7.52 0.01
CA ALA A 65 5.63 -8.95 0.05
C ALA A 65 4.35 -9.64 0.54
N LEU A 66 3.87 -10.64 -0.20
CA LEU A 66 2.74 -11.46 0.21
C LEU A 66 3.26 -12.70 0.92
N ILE A 67 2.91 -12.83 2.20
CA ILE A 67 3.25 -13.99 3.03
C ILE A 67 1.97 -14.77 3.27
N LEU A 68 2.02 -16.06 2.97
CA LEU A 68 0.89 -16.97 3.15
C LEU A 68 0.98 -17.64 4.53
N PHE A 69 -0.18 -17.78 5.16
CA PHE A 69 -0.35 -18.41 6.47
C PHE A 69 -1.31 -19.59 6.37
N GLU A 70 -1.13 -20.58 7.25
CA GLU A 70 -2.09 -21.67 7.40
C GLU A 70 -3.42 -21.11 7.91
N PHE A 71 -4.53 -21.73 7.50
CA PHE A 71 -5.85 -21.28 7.91
C PHE A 71 -6.01 -21.32 9.44
N ASP A 72 -6.56 -20.24 10.01
CA ASP A 72 -6.72 -20.06 11.47
C ASP A 72 -5.40 -20.25 12.26
N SER A 73 -4.27 -19.89 11.65
CA SER A 73 -2.95 -20.01 12.28
C SER A 73 -2.05 -18.80 11.99
N ALA A 74 -1.05 -18.62 12.84
CA ALA A 74 0.08 -17.71 12.62
C ALA A 74 1.28 -18.44 11.95
N ASP A 75 1.12 -19.72 11.61
CA ASP A 75 2.14 -20.51 10.93
C ASP A 75 2.28 -20.09 9.48
N ILE A 76 3.51 -19.80 9.06
CA ILE A 76 3.84 -19.38 7.70
C ILE A 76 3.95 -20.61 6.80
N LEU A 77 3.32 -20.57 5.62
CA LEU A 77 3.45 -21.63 4.63
C LEU A 77 4.91 -21.74 4.14
N PRO A 78 5.46 -22.96 3.97
CA PRO A 78 6.82 -23.16 3.46
C PRO A 78 7.14 -22.44 2.16
N ASP A 79 6.14 -22.26 1.29
CA ASP A 79 6.25 -21.54 0.02
C ASP A 79 6.63 -20.06 0.18
N SER A 80 6.38 -19.47 1.35
CA SER A 80 6.75 -18.08 1.65
C SER A 80 8.19 -17.93 2.13
N TYR A 81 8.84 -19.00 2.60
CA TYR A 81 10.20 -18.94 3.14
C TYR A 81 11.25 -18.44 2.15
N PRO A 82 11.25 -18.85 0.86
CA PRO A 82 12.20 -18.31 -0.11
C PRO A 82 12.09 -16.78 -0.25
N LEU A 83 10.87 -16.24 -0.22
CA LEU A 83 10.64 -14.79 -0.32
C LEU A 83 11.13 -14.07 0.94
N LEU A 84 10.79 -14.58 2.13
CA LEU A 84 11.26 -14.04 3.41
C LEU A 84 12.79 -14.05 3.50
N HIS A 85 13.43 -15.12 3.03
CA HIS A 85 14.89 -15.21 3.04
C HIS A 85 15.52 -14.15 2.13
N ARG A 86 14.96 -13.90 0.94
CA ARG A 86 15.43 -12.84 0.03
C ARG A 86 15.30 -11.46 0.68
N TYR A 87 14.15 -11.15 1.27
CA TYR A 87 13.94 -9.89 1.99
C TYR A 87 14.92 -9.75 3.17
N GLY A 88 15.13 -10.82 3.96
CA GLY A 88 16.11 -10.84 5.03
C GLY A 88 17.53 -10.52 4.55
N ARG A 89 17.96 -11.14 3.44
CA ARG A 89 19.28 -10.89 2.84
C ARG A 89 19.45 -9.45 2.35
N VAL A 90 18.45 -8.88 1.67
CA VAL A 90 18.58 -7.52 1.13
C VAL A 90 18.54 -6.45 2.24
N LEU A 91 17.71 -6.64 3.26
CA LEU A 91 17.61 -5.74 4.41
C LEU A 91 18.86 -5.78 5.30
N GLN A 92 19.55 -6.93 5.36
CA GLN A 92 20.83 -7.06 6.06
C GLN A 92 22.03 -6.56 5.25
N GLY A 93 21.86 -6.22 3.97
CA GLY A 93 22.96 -5.86 3.07
C GLY A 93 22.72 -4.55 2.32
N PRO A 94 22.25 -4.59 1.06
CA PRO A 94 22.11 -3.40 0.22
C PRO A 94 21.04 -2.40 0.68
N LEU A 95 20.14 -2.77 1.59
CA LEU A 95 19.01 -1.96 2.05
C LEU A 95 18.98 -1.81 3.58
N THR A 96 20.14 -1.64 4.21
CA THR A 96 20.26 -1.50 5.68
C THR A 96 19.50 -0.32 6.28
N ASP A 97 19.29 0.72 5.49
CA ASP A 97 18.60 1.94 5.93
C ASP A 97 17.10 1.95 5.56
N ALA A 98 16.59 0.85 4.99
CA ALA A 98 15.18 0.74 4.61
C ALA A 98 14.29 0.55 5.85
N THR A 99 13.07 1.08 5.78
CA THR A 99 12.05 0.84 6.80
C THR A 99 11.22 -0.39 6.43
N LEU A 100 11.09 -1.33 7.38
CA LEU A 100 10.23 -2.50 7.25
C LEU A 100 8.93 -2.27 8.02
N VAL A 101 7.79 -2.45 7.33
CA VAL A 101 6.46 -2.45 7.94
C VAL A 101 5.85 -3.83 7.77
N ILE A 102 5.39 -4.44 8.87
CA ILE A 102 4.71 -5.74 8.88
C ILE A 102 3.26 -5.48 9.26
N ALA A 103 2.33 -5.85 8.36
CA ALA A 103 0.89 -5.71 8.57
C ALA A 103 0.21 -7.07 8.35
N GLY A 104 -0.54 -7.54 9.35
CA GLY A 104 -1.37 -8.74 9.24
C GLY A 104 -2.74 -8.41 8.69
N HIS A 105 -3.26 -9.27 7.80
CA HIS A 105 -4.63 -9.21 7.32
C HIS A 105 -5.28 -10.58 7.51
N THR A 106 -6.44 -10.63 8.16
CA THR A 106 -7.27 -11.83 8.18
C THR A 106 -8.31 -11.73 7.07
N ASP A 107 -8.77 -12.87 6.56
CA ASP A 107 -9.94 -12.84 5.68
C ASP A 107 -11.18 -12.39 6.47
N SER A 108 -12.24 -11.99 5.75
CA SER A 108 -13.47 -11.53 6.37
C SER A 108 -14.34 -12.69 6.89
N THR A 109 -13.82 -13.92 6.95
CA THR A 109 -14.58 -15.10 7.35
C THR A 109 -14.50 -15.30 8.86
N ALA A 110 -15.01 -14.31 9.61
CA ALA A 110 -15.35 -14.54 11.01
C ALA A 110 -16.80 -15.05 11.07
N PRO A 111 -17.05 -16.30 11.50
CA PRO A 111 -18.33 -16.60 12.10
C PRO A 111 -18.38 -15.79 13.40
N ASN A 112 -19.22 -14.76 13.43
CA ASN A 112 -19.75 -14.14 14.65
C ASN A 112 -18.77 -13.97 15.84
N SER A 113 -18.16 -12.78 15.91
CA SER A 113 -17.51 -12.16 17.08
C SER A 113 -16.41 -12.95 17.79
N ILE A 114 -15.17 -12.77 17.33
CA ILE A 114 -14.02 -12.79 18.23
C ILE A 114 -13.24 -11.48 18.01
N THR A 115 -13.36 -10.57 18.98
CA THR A 115 -12.53 -9.37 19.11
C THR A 115 -11.12 -9.84 19.48
N PHE A 116 -10.13 -9.61 18.62
CA PHE A 116 -8.73 -9.83 18.96
C PHE A 116 -8.28 -8.81 20.00
N ASP A 117 -8.36 -9.21 21.26
CA ASP A 117 -7.70 -8.55 22.38
C ASP A 117 -6.64 -9.54 22.88
N TYR A 118 -5.48 -9.57 22.22
CA TYR A 118 -4.32 -10.28 22.75
C TYR A 118 -3.59 -9.31 23.71
N PRO A 119 -3.67 -9.52 25.04
CA PRO A 119 -2.85 -8.77 25.96
C PRO A 119 -1.38 -9.12 25.69
N ILE A 120 -0.60 -8.08 25.40
CA ILE A 120 0.86 -8.01 25.20
C ILE A 120 1.72 -8.65 26.33
N ASN A 121 1.14 -9.33 27.32
CA ASN A 121 1.82 -9.88 28.49
C ASN A 121 1.33 -11.29 28.89
N ALA A 122 1.14 -12.21 27.93
CA ALA A 122 0.99 -13.63 28.27
C ALA A 122 2.39 -14.27 28.44
N PRO A 123 2.72 -14.88 29.60
CA PRO A 123 3.95 -15.64 29.75
C PRO A 123 3.89 -16.91 28.89
N PHE A 124 4.95 -17.14 28.10
CA PHE A 124 5.14 -18.36 27.33
C PHE A 124 5.23 -19.59 28.26
N PRO A 125 4.56 -20.72 27.93
CA PRO A 125 4.81 -22.00 28.60
C PRO A 125 6.18 -22.60 28.25
#